data_AF-A0A818RML5-F1
#
_entry.id   AF-A0A818RML5-F1
#
_cell.length_a   1.000
_cell.length_b   1.000
_cell.length_c   1.000
_cell.angle_alpha   90.00
_cell.angle_beta   90.00
_cell.angle_gamma   90.00
#
_symmetry.space_group_name_H-M   'P 1'
#
loop_
_entity.id
_entity.type
_entity.pdbx_description
1 polymer ?
#
loop_
_entity_poly.entity_id
_entity_poly.type
_entity_poly.pdbx_seq_one_letter_code
_entity_poly.pdbx_strand_id
1 'polypeptide(L)'
;MSSNSKNYICDVCIYHRIEQTSQEMLTDDVRCPELECNRKYNYETIKDILRSDKNTKLVERYNRFMCLHQLEQMDEYIWRSNPKCQMGQLNDGGDANNVIVCTRCHTKTCFNHKTRWHTGLTCEQFNSKTDGDVKASLRWTNQNTKTRPNCPYQIEKKTVDVII
;
A
#
# COMPACT_ATOMS: atom_id res chain seq x y z
N MET A 1 22.19 38.62 4.26
CA MET A 1 22.94 38.03 5.38
C MET A 1 22.60 36.55 5.41
N SER A 2 23.42 35.72 4.78
CA SER A 2 23.21 34.27 4.70
C SER A 2 23.72 33.62 5.98
N SER A 3 22.82 33.32 6.91
CA SER A 3 23.15 32.58 8.13
C SER A 3 23.27 31.10 7.79
N ASN A 4 24.48 30.69 7.38
CA ASN A 4 24.87 29.30 7.19
C ASN A 4 25.09 28.63 8.55
N SER A 5 24.01 28.33 9.28
CA SER A 5 24.09 27.41 10.42
C SER A 5 24.01 25.99 9.88
N LYS A 6 25.15 25.32 9.75
CA LYS A 6 25.17 23.85 9.62
C LYS A 6 24.72 23.29 10.97
N ASN A 7 23.40 23.20 11.16
CA ASN A 7 22.85 22.45 12.26
C ASN A 7 23.10 20.96 11.93
N TYR A 8 23.78 20.28 12.84
CA TYR A 8 24.06 18.85 12.72
C TYR A 8 23.00 18.12 13.54
N ILE A 9 22.09 17.43 12.88
CA ILE A 9 21.18 16.51 13.56
C ILE A 9 21.93 15.23 13.86
N CYS A 10 21.86 14.79 15.12
CA CYS A 10 22.50 13.54 15.52
C CYS A 10 21.69 12.32 15.04
N ASP A 11 22.38 11.19 14.92
CA ASP A 11 21.79 9.92 14.51
C ASP A 11 20.65 9.46 15.45
N VAL A 12 20.73 9.81 16.74
CA VAL A 12 19.68 9.53 17.74
C VAL A 12 18.36 10.23 17.39
N CYS A 13 18.42 11.50 16.97
CA CYS A 13 17.22 12.23 16.55
C CYS A 13 16.60 11.63 15.28
N ILE A 14 17.44 11.19 14.34
CA ILE A 14 16.96 10.51 13.12
C ILE A 14 16.36 9.15 13.47
N TYR A 15 17.00 8.39 14.37
CA TYR A 15 16.49 7.12 14.88
C TYR A 15 15.08 7.28 15.46
N HIS A 16 14.89 8.19 16.42
CA HIS A 16 13.58 8.39 17.06
C HIS A 16 12.51 8.83 16.07
N ARG A 17 12.88 9.64 15.07
CA ARG A 17 11.95 10.00 13.99
C ARG A 17 11.49 8.76 13.21
N ILE A 18 12.43 7.90 12.80
CA ILE A 18 12.10 6.67 12.06
C ILE A 18 11.28 5.74 12.93
N GLU A 19 11.66 5.56 14.19
CA GLU A 19 10.95 4.72 15.16
C GLU A 19 9.51 5.19 15.33
N GLN A 20 9.29 6.49 15.54
CA GLN A 20 7.96 7.08 15.67
C GLN A 20 7.14 6.91 14.39
N THR A 21 7.67 7.30 13.23
CA THR A 21 6.96 7.16 11.95
C THR A 21 6.65 5.70 11.64
N SER A 22 7.53 4.76 12.01
CA SER A 22 7.32 3.33 11.80
C SER A 22 6.12 2.75 12.56
N GLN A 23 5.62 3.41 13.60
CA GLN A 23 4.42 2.95 14.31
C GLN A 23 3.17 3.10 13.43
N GLU A 24 3.15 4.11 12.56
CA GLU A 24 2.07 4.34 11.59
C GLU A 24 2.38 3.60 10.28
N MET A 25 3.49 3.98 9.62
CA MET A 25 3.86 3.44 8.31
C MET A 25 5.37 3.61 8.07
N LEU A 26 6.00 2.60 7.47
CA LEU A 26 7.39 2.72 7.02
C LEU A 26 7.47 3.45 5.68
N THR A 27 8.57 4.18 5.47
CA THR A 27 8.80 4.96 4.25
C THR A 27 10.25 4.84 3.80
N ASP A 28 10.47 4.89 2.48
CA ASP A 28 11.78 5.01 1.87
C ASP A 28 12.24 6.49 1.83
N ASP A 29 11.33 7.45 2.03
CA ASP A 29 11.58 8.89 1.95
C ASP A 29 11.96 9.51 3.29
N VAL A 30 13.02 8.97 3.90
CA VAL A 30 13.57 9.53 5.14
C VAL A 30 14.40 10.77 4.81
N ARG A 31 13.90 11.95 5.18
CA ARG A 31 14.56 13.24 4.94
C ARG A 31 15.14 13.85 6.20
N CYS A 32 16.05 14.78 6.03
CA CYS A 32 16.52 15.63 7.11
C CYS A 32 15.34 16.42 7.71
N PRO A 33 15.17 16.44 9.05
CA PRO A 33 14.10 17.18 9.71
C PRO A 33 14.28 18.70 9.76
N GLU A 34 15.42 19.25 9.35
CA GLU A 34 15.55 20.73 9.32
C GLU A 34 14.69 21.33 8.22
N LEU A 35 14.07 22.46 8.56
CA LEU A 35 13.04 23.12 7.77
C LEU A 35 13.47 23.43 6.32
N GLU A 36 14.76 23.67 6.11
CA GLU A 36 15.33 23.99 4.79
C GLU A 36 16.21 22.88 4.21
N CYS A 37 16.45 21.80 4.97
CA CYS A 37 17.30 20.70 4.54
C CYS A 37 16.43 19.58 3.96
N ASN A 38 16.18 19.60 2.65
CA ASN A 38 15.40 18.56 1.96
C ASN A 38 16.22 17.29 1.63
N ARG A 39 17.39 17.11 2.26
CA ARG A 39 18.30 16.01 1.98
C ARG A 39 17.66 14.67 2.33
N LYS A 40 17.51 13.78 1.34
CA LYS A 40 17.10 12.37 1.54
C LYS A 40 18.30 11.56 2.04
N TYR A 41 18.08 10.73 3.06
CA TYR A 41 19.06 9.75 3.50
C TYR A 41 18.99 8.50 2.62
N ASN A 42 20.14 7.93 2.29
CA ASN A 42 20.19 6.66 1.57
C ASN A 42 19.97 5.47 2.52
N TYR A 43 19.68 4.31 1.93
CA TYR A 43 19.41 3.08 2.66
C TYR A 43 20.52 2.68 3.64
N GLU A 44 21.80 2.73 3.23
CA GLU A 44 22.90 2.31 4.10
C GLU A 44 23.08 3.26 5.30
N THR A 45 22.94 4.58 5.10
CA THR A 45 22.98 5.55 6.21
C THR A 45 21.86 5.28 7.22
N ILE A 46 20.63 5.04 6.77
CA ILE A 46 19.52 4.74 7.67
C ILE A 46 19.76 3.43 8.42
N LYS A 47 20.22 2.40 7.71
CA LYS A 47 20.50 1.09 8.28
C LYS A 47 21.60 1.15 9.35
N ASP A 48 22.63 1.96 9.16
CA ASP A 48 23.70 2.15 10.15
C ASP A 48 23.21 2.92 11.38
N ILE A 49 22.37 3.94 11.19
CA ILE A 49 21.67 4.63 12.29
C ILE A 49 20.83 3.63 13.10
N LEU A 50 20.02 2.81 12.43
CA LEU A 50 19.14 1.83 13.10
C LEU A 50 19.93 0.72 13.83
N ARG A 51 21.09 0.30 13.31
CA ARG A 51 21.96 -0.69 13.96
C ARG A 51 22.60 -0.18 15.24
N SER A 52 22.91 1.11 15.29
CA SER A 52 23.61 1.73 16.41
C SER A 52 22.81 1.69 17.72
N ASP A 53 21.47 1.65 17.62
CA ASP A 53 20.55 1.64 18.78
C ASP A 53 20.18 0.22 19.28
N LYS A 54 20.75 -0.85 18.71
CA LYS A 54 20.48 -2.27 19.07
C LYS A 54 19.02 -2.73 18.92
N ASN A 55 18.12 -1.94 18.32
CA ASN A 55 16.75 -2.36 18.01
C ASN A 55 16.70 -3.24 16.75
N THR A 56 17.08 -4.51 16.90
CA THR A 56 17.15 -5.47 15.79
C THR A 56 15.82 -5.67 15.06
N LYS A 57 14.70 -5.59 15.79
CA LYS A 57 13.35 -5.72 15.20
C LYS A 57 13.04 -4.59 14.22
N LEU A 58 13.39 -3.35 14.57
CA LEU A 58 13.17 -2.20 13.68
C LEU A 58 14.05 -2.31 12.43
N VAL A 59 15.31 -2.73 12.58
CA VAL A 59 16.23 -2.98 11.46
C VAL A 59 15.66 -4.03 10.50
N GLU A 60 15.22 -5.18 11.01
CA GLU A 60 14.63 -6.26 10.21
C GLU A 60 13.36 -5.80 9.49
N ARG A 61 12.48 -5.08 10.20
CA ARG A 61 11.25 -4.55 9.63
C ARG A 61 11.54 -3.54 8.52
N TYR A 62 12.51 -2.64 8.72
CA TYR A 62 12.93 -1.66 7.71
C TYR A 62 13.55 -2.34 6.49
N ASN A 63 14.46 -3.31 6.69
CA ASN A 63 15.06 -4.07 5.58
C ASN A 63 14.02 -4.82 4.76
N ARG A 64 13.07 -5.49 5.44
CA ARG A 64 11.96 -6.18 4.77
C ARG A 64 11.11 -5.19 3.98
N PHE A 65 10.76 -4.04 4.56
CA PHE A 65 10.02 -2.99 3.88
C PHE A 65 10.75 -2.50 2.63
N MET A 66 12.03 -2.13 2.73
CA MET A 66 12.80 -1.63 1.59
C MET A 66 12.90 -2.66 0.46
N CYS A 67 13.12 -3.93 0.79
CA CYS A 67 13.13 -5.02 -0.19
C CYS A 67 11.78 -5.18 -0.89
N LEU A 68 10.69 -5.26 -0.11
CA LEU A 68 9.33 -5.38 -0.66
C LEU A 68 8.95 -4.15 -1.49
N HIS A 69 9.26 -2.95 -1.02
CA HIS A 69 8.97 -1.70 -1.72
C HIS A 69 9.66 -1.64 -3.08
N GLN A 70 10.92 -2.10 -3.16
CA GLN A 70 11.65 -2.19 -4.43
C GLN A 70 11.05 -3.24 -5.37
N LEU A 71 10.67 -4.40 -4.84
CA LEU A 71 10.01 -5.45 -5.63
C LEU A 71 8.65 -4.99 -6.15
N GLU A 72 7.88 -4.25 -5.35
CA GLU A 72 6.59 -3.69 -5.74
C GLU A 72 6.65 -2.72 -6.92
N GLN A 73 7.82 -2.11 -7.19
CA GLN A 73 8.01 -1.26 -8.36
C GLN A 73 8.22 -2.05 -9.66
N MET A 74 8.38 -3.37 -9.58
CA MET A 74 8.51 -4.24 -10.75
C MET A 74 7.12 -4.65 -11.25
N ASP A 75 6.87 -4.50 -12.54
CA ASP A 75 5.58 -4.85 -13.15
C ASP A 75 5.26 -6.35 -13.02
N GLU A 76 6.31 -7.18 -12.99
CA GLU A 76 6.25 -8.63 -12.84
C GLU A 76 5.97 -9.06 -11.40
N TYR A 77 6.05 -8.16 -10.42
CA TYR A 77 5.82 -8.49 -9.02
C TYR A 77 4.34 -8.45 -8.66
N ILE A 78 3.90 -9.50 -7.96
CA ILE A 78 2.49 -9.72 -7.65
C ILE A 78 2.32 -10.05 -6.17
N TRP A 79 1.49 -9.24 -5.52
CA TRP A 79 0.89 -9.59 -4.25
C TRP A 79 -0.21 -10.62 -4.41
N ARG A 80 -0.31 -11.56 -3.46
CA ARG A 80 -1.41 -12.54 -3.49
C ARG A 80 -2.72 -11.84 -3.23
N SER A 81 -3.74 -12.30 -3.93
CA SER A 81 -5.13 -12.02 -3.60
C SER A 81 -5.63 -12.68 -2.30
N ASN A 82 -4.79 -13.46 -1.60
CA ASN A 82 -5.11 -13.98 -0.27
C ASN A 82 -4.52 -13.03 0.80
N PRO A 83 -5.34 -12.24 1.51
CA PRO A 83 -4.86 -11.27 2.48
C PRO A 83 -4.17 -11.92 3.69
N LYS A 84 -4.41 -13.22 3.94
CA LYS A 84 -3.71 -13.98 4.99
C LYS A 84 -2.29 -14.41 4.56
N CYS A 85 -1.92 -14.23 3.29
CA CYS A 85 -0.65 -14.63 2.73
C CYS A 85 0.22 -13.41 2.35
N GLN A 86 1.06 -12.97 3.28
CA GLN A 86 2.01 -11.85 3.12
C GLN A 86 3.27 -12.17 2.29
N MET A 87 3.13 -12.88 1.18
CA MET A 87 4.26 -13.27 0.32
C MET A 87 3.94 -12.91 -1.12
N GLY A 88 4.73 -12.04 -1.73
CA GLY A 88 4.68 -11.82 -3.18
C GLY A 88 5.62 -12.77 -3.91
N GLN A 89 5.49 -12.78 -5.24
CA GLN A 89 6.42 -13.47 -6.13
C GLN A 89 6.49 -12.72 -7.45
N LEU A 90 7.58 -12.94 -8.17
CA LEU A 90 7.71 -12.51 -9.56
C LEU A 90 6.94 -13.47 -10.48
N ASN A 91 6.44 -12.93 -11.58
CA ASN A 91 5.88 -13.70 -12.67
C ASN A 91 6.95 -13.97 -13.72
N ASP A 92 7.68 -15.07 -13.55
CA ASP A 92 8.74 -15.49 -14.47
C ASP A 92 8.22 -15.82 -15.89
N GLY A 93 6.90 -16.01 -16.07
CA GLY A 93 6.27 -16.30 -17.35
C GLY A 93 5.86 -15.06 -18.16
N GLY A 94 6.05 -13.84 -17.62
CA GLY A 94 5.64 -12.59 -18.24
C GLY A 94 4.16 -12.56 -18.63
N ASP A 95 3.82 -11.75 -19.63
CA ASP A 95 2.45 -11.56 -20.13
C ASP A 95 1.79 -12.84 -20.66
N ALA A 96 2.58 -13.87 -20.98
CA ALA A 96 2.08 -15.16 -21.43
C ALA A 96 1.45 -15.98 -20.29
N ASN A 97 1.76 -15.65 -19.03
CA ASN A 97 1.24 -16.36 -17.85
C ASN A 97 0.25 -15.51 -17.04
N ASN A 98 -1.03 -15.60 -17.42
CA ASN A 98 -2.10 -14.85 -16.76
C ASN A 98 -2.56 -15.46 -15.42
N VAL A 99 -2.07 -16.66 -15.04
CA VAL A 99 -2.50 -17.36 -13.82
C VAL A 99 -1.31 -17.67 -12.92
N ILE A 100 -1.25 -16.98 -11.79
CA ILE A 100 -0.13 -17.11 -10.86
C ILE A 100 -0.54 -17.93 -9.65
N VAL A 101 0.15 -19.05 -9.44
CA VAL A 101 -0.10 -19.98 -8.33
C VAL A 101 0.90 -19.74 -7.22
N CYS A 102 0.44 -19.75 -5.96
CA CYS A 102 1.31 -19.42 -4.83
C CYS A 102 2.14 -20.61 -4.47
N THR A 103 3.46 -20.42 -4.41
CA THR A 103 4.35 -21.45 -3.90
C THR A 103 4.09 -21.76 -2.43
N ARG A 104 3.53 -20.82 -1.64
CA ARG A 104 3.21 -21.02 -0.22
C ARG A 104 1.77 -21.42 0.08
N CYS A 105 0.77 -20.71 -0.45
CA CYS A 105 -0.64 -20.93 -0.09
C CYS A 105 -1.50 -21.47 -1.24
N HIS A 106 -0.90 -21.78 -2.38
CA HIS A 106 -1.52 -22.24 -3.64
C HIS A 106 -2.70 -21.41 -4.18
N THR A 107 -2.96 -20.22 -3.63
CA THR A 107 -4.00 -19.32 -4.15
C THR A 107 -3.64 -18.88 -5.56
N LYS A 108 -4.58 -19.07 -6.49
CA LYS A 108 -4.48 -18.59 -7.88
C LYS A 108 -4.86 -17.11 -7.96
N THR A 109 -4.04 -16.32 -8.62
CA THR A 109 -4.21 -14.87 -8.82
C THR A 109 -4.14 -14.57 -10.32
N CYS A 110 -5.03 -13.72 -10.81
CA CYS A 110 -4.95 -13.19 -12.18
C CYS A 110 -3.81 -12.18 -12.23
N PHE A 111 -2.89 -12.33 -13.18
CA PHE A 111 -1.75 -11.41 -13.32
C PHE A 111 -2.23 -10.00 -13.68
N ASN A 112 -3.08 -9.89 -14.71
CA ASN A 112 -3.53 -8.60 -15.24
C ASN A 112 -4.37 -7.80 -14.24
N HIS A 113 -5.27 -8.45 -13.51
CA HIS A 113 -6.17 -7.78 -12.56
C HIS A 113 -5.65 -7.76 -11.13
N LYS A 114 -4.53 -8.45 -10.84
CA LYS A 114 -3.95 -8.61 -9.50
C LYS A 114 -4.97 -9.03 -8.43
N THR A 115 -5.99 -9.81 -8.82
CA THR A 115 -7.11 -10.29 -7.97
C THR A 115 -7.20 -11.82 -7.96
N ARG A 116 -8.13 -12.39 -7.19
CA ARG A 116 -8.36 -13.85 -7.19
C ARG A 116 -8.66 -14.31 -8.61
N TRP A 117 -8.10 -15.46 -9.00
CA TRP A 117 -8.32 -16.02 -10.32
C TRP A 117 -9.81 -16.23 -10.60
N HIS A 118 -10.27 -15.69 -11.72
CA HIS A 118 -11.66 -15.77 -12.18
C HIS A 118 -11.85 -16.97 -13.10
N THR A 119 -11.91 -18.16 -12.49
CA THR A 119 -12.10 -19.43 -13.20
C THR A 119 -13.29 -19.37 -14.16
N GLY A 120 -13.07 -19.77 -15.42
CA GLY A 120 -14.10 -19.83 -16.45
C GLY A 120 -14.41 -18.49 -17.14
N LEU A 121 -13.71 -17.41 -16.78
CA LEU A 121 -13.84 -16.11 -17.44
C LEU A 121 -12.50 -15.67 -18.03
N THR A 122 -12.55 -15.12 -19.25
CA THR A 122 -11.45 -14.32 -19.78
C THR A 122 -11.33 -13.01 -19.00
N CYS A 123 -10.19 -12.32 -19.11
CA CYS A 123 -10.03 -11.02 -18.47
C CYS A 123 -11.09 -10.00 -18.94
N GLU A 124 -11.43 -10.00 -20.23
CA GLU A 124 -12.46 -9.12 -20.81
C GLU A 124 -13.86 -9.42 -20.25
N GLN A 125 -14.21 -10.70 -20.10
CA GLN A 125 -15.49 -11.12 -19.52
C GLN A 125 -15.56 -10.74 -18.03
N PHE A 126 -14.45 -10.88 -17.31
CA PHE A 126 -14.36 -10.45 -15.92
C PHE A 126 -14.58 -8.94 -15.80
N ASN A 127 -13.92 -8.13 -16.63
CA ASN A 127 -14.11 -6.67 -16.67
C ASN A 127 -15.56 -6.26 -16.95
N SER A 128 -16.18 -6.91 -17.95
CA SER A 128 -17.58 -6.65 -18.30
C SER A 128 -18.53 -6.93 -17.13
N LYS A 129 -18.24 -7.99 -16.35
CA LYS A 129 -19.01 -8.33 -15.16
C LYS A 129 -18.79 -7.32 -14.03
N THR A 130 -17.54 -6.97 -13.73
CA THR A 130 -17.23 -6.00 -12.67
C THR A 130 -17.81 -4.62 -12.97
N ASP A 131 -17.80 -4.19 -14.23
CA ASP A 131 -18.45 -2.94 -14.65
C ASP A 131 -19.96 -2.96 -14.41
N GLY A 132 -20.59 -4.12 -14.66
CA GLY A 132 -21.99 -4.36 -14.31
C GLY A 132 -22.25 -4.22 -12.81
N ASP A 133 -21.42 -4.85 -11.98
CA ASP A 133 -21.52 -4.80 -10.52
C ASP A 133 -21.31 -3.36 -9.98
N VAL A 134 -20.33 -2.63 -10.52
CA VAL A 134 -20.08 -1.22 -10.19
C VAL A 134 -21.28 -0.35 -10.56
N LYS A 135 -21.86 -0.54 -11.76
CA LYS A 135 -23.07 0.18 -12.17
C LYS A 135 -24.26 -0.14 -11.26
N ALA A 136 -24.44 -1.40 -10.87
CA ALA A 136 -25.50 -1.81 -9.96
C ALA A 136 -25.32 -1.18 -8.56
N SER A 137 -24.10 -1.20 -8.04
CA SER A 137 -23.75 -0.57 -6.76
C SER A 137 -23.99 0.93 -6.80
N LEU A 138 -23.56 1.62 -7.86
CA LEU A 138 -23.78 3.05 -8.03
C LEU A 138 -25.28 3.41 -8.12
N ARG A 139 -26.07 2.59 -8.83
CA ARG A 139 -27.54 2.76 -8.87
C ARG A 139 -28.14 2.64 -7.47
N TRP A 140 -27.75 1.62 -6.71
CA TRP A 140 -28.22 1.45 -5.34
C TRP A 140 -27.84 2.65 -4.48
N THR A 141 -26.58 3.09 -4.53
CA THR A 141 -26.09 4.24 -3.76
C THR A 141 -26.86 5.51 -4.09
N ASN A 142 -27.09 5.82 -5.37
CA ASN A 142 -27.84 7.01 -5.77
C ASN A 142 -29.31 6.98 -5.34
N GLN A 143 -29.92 5.78 -5.33
CA GLN A 143 -31.32 5.61 -4.92
C GLN A 143 -31.48 5.66 -3.40
N ASN A 144 -30.54 5.06 -2.66
CA ASN A 144 -30.69 4.82 -1.22
C ASN A 144 -29.88 5.79 -0.35
N THR A 145 -29.04 6.64 -0.93
CA THR A 145 -28.28 7.64 -0.17
C THR A 145 -28.63 9.07 -0.57
N LYS A 146 -28.34 10.02 0.32
CA LYS A 146 -28.42 11.46 0.07
C LYS A 146 -27.18 12.14 0.64
N THR A 147 -26.76 13.23 0.03
CA THR A 147 -25.66 14.05 0.56
C THR A 147 -26.22 15.05 1.56
N ARG A 148 -25.57 15.19 2.72
CA ARG A 148 -25.96 16.22 3.69
C ARG A 148 -25.55 17.60 3.15
N PRO A 149 -26.37 18.65 3.34
CA PRO A 149 -25.93 20.02 3.04
C PRO A 149 -24.61 20.34 3.74
N ASN A 150 -23.65 20.89 2.98
CA ASN A 150 -22.30 21.29 3.43
C ASN A 150 -21.38 20.14 3.92
N CYS A 151 -21.64 18.90 3.49
CA CYS A 151 -20.79 17.76 3.80
C CYS A 151 -20.66 16.85 2.56
N PRO A 152 -19.44 16.45 2.14
CA PRO A 152 -19.27 15.64 0.94
C PRO A 152 -19.68 14.16 1.11
N TYR A 153 -19.96 13.72 2.34
CA TYR A 153 -20.31 12.33 2.63
C TYR A 153 -21.78 12.02 2.33
N GLN A 154 -22.02 10.85 1.73
CA GLN A 154 -23.35 10.31 1.49
C GLN A 154 -23.85 9.54 2.73
N ILE A 155 -25.13 9.73 3.06
CA ILE A 155 -25.82 9.06 4.16
C ILE A 155 -27.01 8.26 3.62
N GLU A 156 -27.22 7.06 4.15
CA GLU A 156 -28.37 6.22 3.79
C GLU A 156 -29.69 6.89 4.20
N LYS A 157 -30.69 6.80 3.33
CA LYS A 157 -32.05 7.28 3.57
C LYS A 157 -32.74 6.30 4.52
N LYS A 158 -33.14 6.73 5.72
CA LYS A 158 -34.05 5.93 6.55
C LYS A 158 -35.42 5.87 5.87
N THR A 159 -35.92 4.67 5.61
CA THR A 159 -37.35 4.43 5.36
C THR A 159 -38.10 4.75 6.65
N VAL A 160 -39.04 5.69 6.58
CA VAL A 160 -40.04 5.85 7.63
C VAL A 160 -41.11 4.83 7.30
N ASP A 161 -41.12 3.70 8.01
CA ASP A 161 -42.26 2.80 7.96
C ASP A 161 -43.44 3.57 8.55
N VAL A 162 -44.32 4.06 7.68
CA VAL A 162 -45.61 4.61 8.10
C VAL A 162 -46.44 3.42 8.54
N ILE A 163 -46.43 3.16 9.85
CA ILE A 163 -47.38 2.28 10.50
C ILE A 163 -48.74 2.98 10.36
N ILE A 164 -49.58 2.47 9.46
CA ILE A 164 -50.99 2.87 9.30
C ILE A 164 -51.81 2.12 10.36
#